data_AF-A0A246SNL8-F1
#
_entry.id   AF-A0A246SNL8-F1
#
_cell.length_a   1.000
_cell.length_b   1.000
_cell.length_c   1.000
_cell.angle_alpha   90.00
_cell.angle_beta   90.00
_cell.angle_gamma   90.00
#
_symmetry.space_group_name_H-M   'P 1'
#
loop_
_entity.id
_entity.type
_entity.pdbx_description
1 polymer ?
#
loop_
_entity_poly.entity_id
_entity_poly.type
_entity_poly.pdbx_seq_one_letter_code
_entity_poly.pdbx_strand_id
1 'polypeptide(L)'
;MLITDRDCQEGGARFAVPTFGEIEGKLLVCEVVATSCLRQLLTHSGAAAVPVIKRRVRRLLEARCEGEKLCRDDTEAAVEYAFQLVEAAAEAAGKKPRVSRTADGCDAIRRLRAVRAPQRR
;
A
#
# COMPACT_ATOMS: atom_id res chain seq x y z
N MET A 1 42.60 -5.97 19.75
CA MET A 1 41.42 -5.70 18.91
C MET A 1 41.07 -4.23 19.08
N LEU A 2 41.04 -3.44 18.00
CA LEU A 2 40.67 -2.03 18.08
C LEU A 2 39.15 -1.94 18.06
N ILE A 3 38.56 -1.49 19.18
CA ILE A 3 37.14 -1.15 19.28
C ILE A 3 37.01 0.29 18.84
N THR A 4 36.12 0.56 17.89
CA THR A 4 35.80 1.90 17.40
C THR A 4 34.44 2.34 17.93
N ASP A 5 34.16 3.65 17.97
CA ASP A 5 32.88 4.17 18.49
C ASP A 5 31.64 3.56 17.80
N ARG A 6 31.79 3.13 16.54
CA ARG A 6 30.74 2.41 15.79
C ARG A 6 30.36 1.09 16.43
N ASP A 7 31.32 0.40 17.05
CA ASP A 7 31.12 -0.91 17.67
C ASP A 7 30.36 -0.80 19.01
N CYS A 8 30.27 0.41 19.57
CA CYS A 8 29.50 0.73 20.78
C CYS A 8 28.07 1.22 20.47
N GLN A 9 27.70 1.38 19.19
CA GLN A 9 26.37 1.83 18.79
C GLN A 9 25.35 0.68 18.84
N GLU A 10 24.17 0.94 19.40
CA GLU A 10 23.07 -0.03 19.43
C GLU A 10 22.23 -0.01 18.14
N GLY A 11 21.60 -1.13 17.81
CA GLY A 11 20.73 -1.23 16.64
C GLY A 11 21.48 -1.07 15.31
N GLY A 12 20.86 -0.48 14.29
CA GLY A 12 21.48 -0.21 12.99
C GLY A 12 22.32 1.05 12.94
N ALA A 13 22.46 1.79 14.05
CA ALA A 13 23.37 2.93 14.13
C ALA A 13 24.85 2.51 14.01
N ARG A 14 25.14 1.21 14.17
CA ARG A 14 26.43 0.58 13.85
C ARG A 14 26.65 0.33 12.34
N PHE A 15 25.62 0.41 11.52
CA PHE A 15 25.69 0.12 10.08
C PHE A 15 25.40 1.36 9.24
N ALA A 16 26.18 1.55 8.16
CA ALA A 16 25.91 2.62 7.20
C ALA A 16 24.61 2.39 6.40
N VAL A 17 24.16 1.13 6.32
CA VAL A 17 22.92 0.72 5.65
C VAL A 17 22.02 0.07 6.71
N PRO A 18 20.76 0.53 6.87
CA PRO A 18 19.81 -0.10 7.78
C PRO A 18 19.62 -1.59 7.47
N THR A 19 19.39 -2.37 8.51
CA THR A 19 18.99 -3.78 8.33
C THR A 19 17.58 -3.86 7.76
N PHE A 20 17.26 -4.96 7.08
CA PHE A 20 15.91 -5.16 6.53
C PHE A 20 14.82 -5.10 7.62
N GLY A 21 15.09 -5.68 8.79
CA GLY A 21 14.16 -5.63 9.94
C GLY A 21 13.92 -4.21 10.47
N GLU A 22 14.90 -3.30 10.36
CA GLU A 22 14.69 -1.90 10.74
C GLU A 22 13.85 -1.14 9.70
N ILE A 23 14.01 -1.47 8.42
CA ILE A 23 13.18 -0.91 7.35
C ILE A 23 11.73 -1.40 7.54
N GLU A 24 11.55 -2.71 7.73
CA GLU A 24 10.26 -3.33 7.98
C GLU A 24 9.59 -2.77 9.24
N GLY A 25 10.34 -2.65 10.35
CA GLY A 25 9.83 -2.06 11.59
C GLY A 25 9.36 -0.62 11.40
N LYS A 26 10.11 0.20 10.65
CA LYS A 26 9.70 1.58 10.33
C LYS A 26 8.46 1.62 9.45
N LEU A 27 8.36 0.76 8.45
CA LEU A 27 7.17 0.64 7.60
C LEU A 27 5.95 0.23 8.41
N LEU A 28 6.08 -0.74 9.30
CA LEU A 28 5.00 -1.19 10.18
C LEU A 28 4.50 -0.07 11.10
N VAL A 29 5.40 0.70 11.71
CA VAL A 29 5.04 1.87 12.53
C VAL A 29 4.27 2.90 11.69
N CYS A 30 4.76 3.21 10.49
CA CYS A 30 4.08 4.13 9.58
C CYS A 30 2.68 3.63 9.20
N GLU A 31 2.53 2.33 8.93
CA GLU A 31 1.25 1.71 8.61
C GLU A 31 0.26 1.81 9.78
N VAL A 32 0.69 1.47 10.99
CA VAL A 32 -0.14 1.55 12.21
C VAL A 32 -0.60 2.99 12.46
N VAL A 33 0.31 3.96 12.34
CA VAL A 33 -0.01 5.38 12.52
C VAL A 33 -0.98 5.85 11.45
N ALA A 34 -0.68 5.59 10.17
CA ALA A 34 -1.49 6.05 9.04
C ALA A 34 -2.90 5.47 9.10
N THR A 35 -3.03 4.16 9.30
CA THR A 35 -4.34 3.47 9.35
C THR A 35 -5.16 3.93 10.54
N SER A 36 -4.54 4.13 11.72
CA SER A 36 -5.23 4.63 12.91
C SER A 36 -5.79 6.05 12.69
N CYS A 37 -4.97 6.96 12.15
CA CYS A 37 -5.40 8.33 11.84
C CYS A 37 -6.48 8.36 10.76
N LEU A 38 -6.29 7.60 9.67
CA LEU A 38 -7.26 7.52 8.57
C LEU A 38 -8.59 6.95 9.05
N ARG A 39 -8.57 5.91 9.89
CA ARG A 39 -9.78 5.32 10.46
C ARG A 39 -10.56 6.34 11.27
N GLN A 40 -9.90 7.05 12.19
CA GLN A 40 -10.54 8.11 13.00
C GLN A 40 -11.14 9.21 12.12
N LEU A 41 -10.39 9.68 11.13
CA LEU A 41 -10.86 10.70 10.19
C LEU A 41 -12.07 10.21 9.38
N LEU A 42 -12.01 8.97 8.89
CA LEU A 42 -13.05 8.40 8.03
C LEU A 42 -14.33 8.08 8.80
N THR A 43 -14.25 7.70 10.09
CA THR A 43 -15.43 7.43 10.93
C THR A 43 -16.45 8.58 10.88
N HIS A 44 -15.96 9.83 10.93
CA HIS A 44 -16.82 11.03 10.94
C HIS A 44 -17.01 11.69 9.57
N SER A 45 -16.43 11.11 8.51
CA SER A 45 -16.43 11.72 7.18
C SER A 45 -17.59 11.25 6.29
N GLY A 46 -18.00 12.11 5.34
CA GLY A 46 -18.98 11.75 4.31
C GLY A 46 -18.45 10.73 3.28
N ALA A 47 -19.36 10.14 2.48
CA ALA A 47 -19.01 9.11 1.47
C ALA A 47 -18.00 9.59 0.40
N ALA A 48 -17.88 10.89 0.19
CA ALA A 48 -16.94 11.49 -0.77
C ALA A 48 -15.49 11.59 -0.24
N ALA A 49 -15.23 11.30 1.04
CA ALA A 49 -13.91 11.51 1.63
C ALA A 49 -12.83 10.58 1.03
N VAL A 50 -13.13 9.29 0.87
CA VAL A 50 -12.20 8.31 0.31
C VAL A 50 -11.67 8.71 -1.09
N PRO A 51 -12.52 9.02 -2.10
CA PRO A 51 -12.03 9.43 -3.41
C PRO A 51 -11.31 10.80 -3.41
N VAL A 52 -11.62 11.69 -2.46
CA VAL A 52 -10.87 12.95 -2.29
C VAL A 52 -9.47 12.68 -1.74
N ILE A 53 -9.36 11.85 -0.71
CA ILE A 53 -8.08 11.46 -0.09
C ILE A 53 -7.19 10.77 -1.12
N LYS A 54 -7.70 9.77 -1.84
CA LYS A 54 -6.95 9.06 -2.87
C LYS A 54 -6.39 9.99 -3.95
N ARG A 55 -7.20 10.92 -4.46
CA ARG A 55 -6.74 11.91 -5.47
C ARG A 55 -5.63 12.81 -4.92
N ARG A 56 -5.75 13.25 -3.66
CA ARG A 56 -4.75 14.10 -3.03
C ARG A 56 -3.45 13.33 -2.77
N VAL A 57 -3.54 12.10 -2.27
CA VAL A 57 -2.41 11.21 -2.02
C VAL A 57 -1.66 10.93 -3.32
N ARG A 58 -2.35 10.57 -4.40
CA ARG A 58 -1.74 10.34 -5.72
C ARG A 58 -0.90 11.54 -6.16
N ARG A 59 -1.49 12.74 -6.18
CA ARG A 59 -0.78 13.98 -6.59
C ARG A 59 0.45 14.27 -5.74
N LEU A 60 0.34 14.05 -4.43
CA LEU A 60 1.45 14.27 -3.51
C LEU A 60 2.56 13.24 -3.72
N LEU A 61 2.22 11.97 -3.93
CA LEU A 61 3.19 10.93 -4.24
C LEU A 61 3.86 11.18 -5.58
N GLU A 62 3.12 11.47 -6.65
CA GLU A 62 3.68 11.80 -7.96
C GLU A 62 4.70 12.94 -7.86
N ALA A 63 4.34 14.05 -7.20
CA ALA A 63 5.26 15.19 -7.05
C ALA A 63 6.49 14.87 -6.17
N ARG A 64 6.33 14.05 -5.12
CA ARG A 64 7.44 13.65 -4.24
C ARG A 64 8.36 12.65 -4.94
N CYS A 65 7.81 11.64 -5.59
CA CYS A 65 8.54 10.63 -6.33
C CYS A 65 9.33 11.26 -7.48
N GLU A 66 8.76 12.25 -8.18
CA GLU A 66 9.49 13.04 -9.18
C GLU A 66 10.69 13.77 -8.56
N GLY A 67 10.50 14.43 -7.41
CA GLY A 67 11.58 15.12 -6.68
C GLY A 67 12.71 14.18 -6.24
N GLU A 68 12.37 12.95 -5.86
CA GLU A 68 13.32 11.89 -5.49
C GLU A 68 13.84 11.08 -6.70
N LYS A 69 13.43 11.44 -7.92
CA LYS A 69 13.81 10.78 -9.19
C LYS A 69 13.47 9.29 -9.22
N LEU A 70 12.37 8.89 -8.57
CA LEU A 70 11.84 7.54 -8.68
C LEU A 70 11.28 7.31 -10.09
N CYS A 71 11.41 6.08 -10.58
CA CYS A 71 10.86 5.76 -11.89
C CYS A 71 9.33 5.69 -11.84
N ARG A 72 8.71 5.64 -13.02
CA ARG A 72 7.25 5.58 -13.14
C ARG A 72 6.67 4.33 -12.46
N ASP A 73 7.34 3.19 -12.59
CA ASP A 73 6.87 1.93 -12.03
C ASP A 73 6.91 1.95 -10.50
N ASP A 74 7.99 2.49 -9.92
CA ASP A 74 8.11 2.70 -8.46
C ASP A 74 7.04 3.68 -7.95
N THR A 75 6.74 4.72 -8.74
CA THR A 75 5.71 5.70 -8.40
C THR A 75 4.32 5.06 -8.39
N GLU A 76 3.98 4.26 -9.41
CA GLU A 76 2.67 3.60 -9.44
C GLU A 76 2.56 2.54 -8.34
N ALA A 77 3.62 1.79 -8.06
CA ALA A 77 3.66 0.85 -6.93
C ALA A 77 3.43 1.55 -5.58
N ALA A 78 4.05 2.72 -5.37
CA ALA A 78 3.84 3.53 -4.17
C ALA A 78 2.38 4.04 -4.06
N VAL A 79 1.79 4.46 -5.18
CA VAL A 79 0.40 4.93 -5.23
C VAL A 79 -0.58 3.78 -4.97
N GLU A 80 -0.34 2.60 -5.54
CA GLU A 80 -1.15 1.41 -5.32
C GLU A 80 -1.16 1.02 -3.84
N TYR A 81 0.03 0.92 -3.23
CA TYR A 81 0.15 0.61 -1.80
C TYR A 81 -0.57 1.65 -0.94
N ALA A 82 -0.43 2.94 -1.25
CA ALA A 82 -1.13 3.99 -0.53
C ALA A 82 -2.67 3.88 -0.67
N PHE A 83 -3.16 3.43 -1.81
CA PHE A 83 -4.59 3.20 -2.03
C PHE A 83 -5.12 2.02 -1.22
N GLN A 84 -4.34 0.95 -1.10
CA GLN A 84 -4.65 -0.19 -0.24
C GLN A 84 -4.79 0.23 1.23
N LEU A 85 -3.88 1.08 1.74
CA LEU A 85 -3.97 1.62 3.10
C LEU A 85 -5.23 2.45 3.33
N VAL A 86 -5.59 3.31 2.37
CA VAL A 86 -6.80 4.15 2.45
C VAL A 86 -8.07 3.28 2.41
N GLU A 87 -8.10 2.23 1.59
CA GLU A 87 -9.22 1.29 1.52
C GLU A 87 -9.37 0.48 2.80
N ALA A 88 -8.28 -0.09 3.32
CA ALA A 88 -8.30 -0.84 4.57
C ALA A 88 -8.79 0.03 5.74
N ALA A 89 -8.33 1.28 5.83
CA ALA A 89 -8.80 2.22 6.84
C ALA A 89 -10.28 2.59 6.66
N ALA A 90 -10.75 2.73 5.41
CA ALA A 90 -12.14 3.00 5.09
C ALA A 90 -13.05 1.83 5.50
N GLU A 91 -12.64 0.60 5.18
CA GLU A 91 -13.32 -0.63 5.60
C GLU A 91 -13.42 -0.72 7.13
N ALA A 92 -12.31 -0.49 7.83
CA ALA A 92 -12.27 -0.48 9.30
C ALA A 92 -13.11 0.65 9.93
N ALA A 93 -13.36 1.73 9.18
CA ALA A 93 -14.25 2.83 9.57
C ALA A 93 -15.72 2.61 9.15
N GLY A 94 -16.07 1.43 8.61
CA GLY A 94 -17.43 1.10 8.16
C GLY A 94 -17.83 1.77 6.85
N LYS A 95 -16.88 2.36 6.11
CA LYS A 95 -17.10 2.87 4.75
C LYS A 95 -16.93 1.70 3.80
N LYS A 96 -18.02 1.15 3.29
CA LYS A 96 -17.95 0.11 2.25
C LYS A 96 -17.23 0.69 1.01
N PRO A 97 -16.12 0.11 0.54
CA PRO A 97 -15.63 0.45 -0.77
C PRO A 97 -16.73 0.10 -1.78
N ARG A 98 -16.95 0.99 -2.74
CA ARG A 98 -17.63 0.57 -3.97
C ARG A 98 -16.67 -0.42 -4.62
N VAL A 99 -16.89 -1.71 -4.36
CA VAL A 99 -16.33 -2.76 -5.20
C VAL A 99 -16.87 -2.47 -6.59
N SER A 100 -16.06 -1.81 -7.43
CA SER A 100 -16.26 -1.91 -8.86
C SER A 100 -16.06 -3.39 -9.15
N ARG A 101 -17.16 -4.11 -9.34
CA ARG A 101 -17.16 -5.44 -9.93
C ARG A 101 -16.68 -5.30 -11.37
N THR A 102 -15.39 -5.05 -11.55
CA THR A 102 -14.63 -5.51 -12.71
C THR A 102 -13.80 -6.68 -12.23
N ALA A 103 -14.48 -7.66 -11.61
CA ALA A 103 -14.06 -9.03 -11.73
C ALA A 103 -14.41 -9.46 -13.16
N ASP A 104 -13.70 -8.90 -14.15
CA ASP A 104 -13.50 -9.63 -15.38
C ASP A 104 -12.60 -10.80 -14.99
N GLY A 105 -13.28 -11.87 -14.57
CA GLY A 105 -12.66 -13.12 -14.19
C GLY A 105 -11.71 -13.52 -15.30
N CYS A 106 -10.44 -13.67 -14.92
CA CYS A 106 -9.32 -14.06 -15.76
C CYS A 106 -9.78 -14.97 -16.91
N ASP A 107 -9.68 -14.49 -18.15
CA ASP A 107 -10.19 -15.18 -19.35
C ASP A 107 -9.66 -16.63 -19.47
N ALA A 108 -8.50 -16.90 -18.87
CA ALA A 108 -7.94 -18.24 -18.71
C ALA A 108 -8.90 -19.23 -18.02
N ILE A 109 -9.59 -18.81 -16.95
CA ILE A 109 -10.55 -19.65 -16.21
C ILE A 109 -11.81 -19.88 -17.05
N ARG A 110 -12.24 -18.87 -17.81
CA ARG A 110 -13.41 -18.96 -18.70
C ARG A 110 -13.16 -19.97 -19.84
N ARG A 111 -11.96 -19.95 -20.44
CA ARG A 111 -11.54 -20.92 -21.48
C ARG A 111 -11.45 -22.35 -20.95
N LEU A 112 -10.89 -22.54 -19.76
CA LEU A 112 -10.79 -23.88 -19.14
C LEU A 112 -12.17 -24.50 -18.85
N ARG A 113 -13.17 -23.68 -18.51
CA ARG A 113 -14.55 -24.16 -18.31
C ARG A 113 -15.26 -24.49 -19.62
N ALA A 114 -15.00 -23.74 -20.70
CA ALA A 114 -15.55 -24.02 -22.02
C ALA A 114 -15.05 -25.36 -22.60
N VAL A 115 -13.79 -25.72 -22.34
CA VAL A 115 -13.19 -26.99 -22.80
C VAL A 115 -13.72 -28.20 -22.02
N ARG A 116 -14.20 -28.01 -20.79
CA ARG A 116 -14.71 -29.09 -19.92
C ARG A 116 -16.20 -29.37 -20.05
N ALA A 117 -16.95 -28.63 -20.88
CA ALA A 117 -18.36 -28.92 -21.10
C ALA A 117 -18.49 -30.17 -22.01
N PRO A 118 -19.07 -31.29 -21.53
CA PRO A 118 -19.32 -32.44 -22.40
C PRO A 118 -20.39 -32.06 -23.43
N GLN A 119 -20.08 -32.24 -24.72
CA GLN A 119 -21.08 -32.16 -25.77
C GLN A 119 -22.07 -33.32 -25.59
N ARG A 120 -23.25 -33.02 -25.05
CA ARG A 120 -24.37 -33.95 -25.12
C ARG A 120 -24.87 -33.96 -26.57
N ARG A 121 -24.62 -35.08 -27.25
CA ARG A 121 -25.43 -35.51 -28.40
C ARG A 121 -26.72 -36.13 -27.90
#